data_AF-F0NEG6-F1
#
_entry.id   AF-F0NEG6-F1
#
_cell.length_a   1.000
_cell.length_b   1.000
_cell.length_c   1.000
_cell.angle_alpha   90.00
_cell.angle_beta   90.00
_cell.angle_gamma   90.00
#
_symmetry.space_group_name_H-M   'P 1'
#
loop_
_entity.id
_entity.type
_entity.pdbx_description
1 polymer ?
#
loop_
_entity_poly.entity_id
_entity_poly.type
_entity_poly.pdbx_seq_one_letter_code
_entity_poly.pdbx_strand_id
1 'polypeptide(L)'
;MNAIDILWLAYKGLMARRTLAIISIIAIMIGITSVSFIEAFSQGVEHSVIFTLFQLNPTNIYVFNEIGYVSPTDVSFMSSLPGIYAVYPVIEAHGIVQIGGGLLMF
;
A
#
# COMPACT_ATOMS: atom_id res chain seq x y z
N MET A 1 28.48 -45.67 -0.93
CA MET A 1 28.14 -45.07 0.38
C MET A 1 26.69 -44.64 0.31
N ASN A 2 25.81 -45.18 1.15
CA ASN A 2 24.39 -44.87 1.07
C ASN A 2 24.09 -43.50 1.72
N ALA A 3 23.29 -42.67 1.06
CA ALA A 3 22.92 -41.34 1.55
C ALA A 3 22.19 -41.40 2.91
N ILE A 4 21.47 -42.48 3.16
CA ILE A 4 20.73 -42.74 4.41
C ILE A 4 21.69 -42.87 5.59
N ASP A 5 22.80 -43.59 5.41
CA ASP A 5 23.80 -43.76 6.47
C ASP A 5 24.50 -42.44 6.80
N ILE A 6 24.72 -41.60 5.78
CA ILE A 6 25.31 -40.27 5.93
C ILE A 6 24.36 -39.35 6.72
N LEU A 7 23.06 -39.35 6.38
CA LEU A 7 22.04 -38.60 7.10
C LEU A 7 21.91 -39.04 8.56
N TRP A 8 21.97 -40.36 8.80
CA TRP A 8 21.93 -40.93 10.14
C TRP A 8 23.15 -40.51 10.97
N LEU A 9 24.34 -40.52 10.36
CA LEU A 9 25.57 -40.08 11.02
C LEU A 9 25.53 -38.58 11.34
N ALA A 10 25.05 -37.76 10.40
CA ALA A 10 24.89 -36.31 10.59
C ALA A 10 23.89 -36.00 11.73
N TYR A 11 22.77 -36.72 11.80
CA TYR A 11 21.79 -36.59 12.88
C TYR A 11 22.38 -36.93 14.25
N LYS A 12 23.14 -38.03 14.35
CA LYS A 12 23.85 -38.37 15.59
C LYS A 12 24.85 -37.29 15.99
N GLY A 13 25.59 -36.72 15.03
CA GLY A 13 26.50 -35.60 15.27
C GLY A 13 25.78 -34.36 15.78
N LEU A 14 24.61 -34.05 15.22
CA LEU A 14 23.76 -32.94 15.64
C LEU A 14 23.24 -33.14 17.08
N MET A 15 22.82 -34.36 17.41
CA MET A 15 22.33 -34.70 18.75
C MET A 15 23.43 -34.78 19.82
N ALA A 16 24.69 -34.98 19.42
CA ALA A 16 25.83 -34.91 20.34
C ALA A 16 26.17 -33.46 20.75
N ARG A 17 25.86 -32.48 19.87
CA ARG A 17 26.14 -31.05 20.09
C ARG A 17 24.87 -30.20 20.03
N ARG A 18 23.85 -30.59 20.81
CA ARG A 18 22.50 -30.00 20.78
C ARG A 18 22.52 -28.47 20.90
N THR A 19 23.33 -27.92 21.82
CA THR A 19 23.38 -26.48 22.06
C THR A 19 23.87 -25.70 20.83
N LEU A 20 24.98 -26.12 20.23
CA LEU A 20 25.50 -25.49 19.01
C LEU A 20 24.54 -25.64 17.84
N ALA A 21 23.94 -26.83 17.68
CA ALA A 21 22.96 -27.08 16.63
C ALA A 21 21.74 -26.15 16.75
N ILE A 22 21.20 -25.99 17.97
CA ILE A 22 20.07 -25.09 18.23
C ILE A 22 20.45 -23.64 17.92
N ILE A 23 21.61 -23.17 18.39
CA ILE A 23 22.08 -21.80 18.13
C ILE A 23 22.24 -21.57 16.62
N SER A 24 22.83 -22.51 15.88
CA SER A 24 22.97 -22.41 14.43
C SER A 24 21.63 -22.36 13.69
N ILE A 25 20.66 -23.19 14.10
CA ILE A 25 19.32 -23.18 13.51
C ILE A 25 18.64 -21.83 13.78
N ILE A 26 18.73 -21.31 15.01
CA ILE A 26 18.16 -20.00 15.37
C ILE A 26 18.81 -18.88 14.55
N ALA A 27 20.14 -18.89 14.39
CA ALA A 27 20.84 -17.89 13.60
C ALA A 27 20.37 -17.86 12.13
N ILE A 28 20.20 -19.05 11.51
CA ILE A 28 19.68 -19.17 10.15
C ILE A 28 18.24 -18.68 10.07
N MET A 29 17.40 -19.08 11.04
CA MET A 29 16.00 -18.66 11.12
C MET A 29 15.86 -17.14 11.18
N ILE A 30 16.63 -16.46 12.04
CA ILE A 30 16.60 -14.99 12.17
C ILE A 30 16.97 -14.31 10.85
N GLY A 31 17.95 -14.84 10.12
CA GLY A 31 18.34 -14.29 8.82
C GLY A 31 17.20 -14.37 7.80
N ILE A 32 16.60 -15.56 7.65
CA ILE A 32 15.52 -15.79 6.69
C ILE A 32 14.27 -14.97 7.06
N THR A 33 13.87 -14.99 8.34
CA THR A 33 12.68 -14.26 8.78
C THR A 33 12.85 -12.76 8.63
N SER A 34 14.02 -12.20 8.92
CA SER A 34 14.28 -10.76 8.74
C SER A 34 14.09 -10.32 7.30
N VAL A 35 14.61 -11.08 6.32
CA VAL A 35 14.45 -10.74 4.90
C VAL A 35 12.98 -10.82 4.48
N SER A 36 12.30 -11.92 4.82
CA SER A 36 10.89 -12.10 4.47
C SER A 36 9.97 -11.06 5.12
N PHE A 37 10.31 -10.63 6.35
CA PHE A 37 9.51 -9.64 7.08
C PHE A 37 9.61 -8.27 6.43
N ILE A 38 10.82 -7.86 6.03
CA ILE A 38 11.05 -6.60 5.33
C ILE A 38 10.30 -6.60 3.99
N GLU A 39 10.36 -7.70 3.24
CA GLU A 39 9.67 -7.84 1.96
C GLU A 39 8.14 -7.74 2.13
N ALA A 40 7.57 -8.52 3.05
CA ALA A 40 6.14 -8.51 3.32
C ALA A 40 5.65 -7.13 3.81
N PHE A 41 6.45 -6.45 4.63
CA PHE A 41 6.16 -5.10 5.07
C PHE A 41 6.18 -4.11 3.89
N SER A 42 7.21 -4.17 3.05
CA SER A 42 7.32 -3.30 1.86
C SER A 42 6.14 -3.47 0.91
N GLN A 43 5.77 -4.73 0.61
CA GLN A 43 4.62 -5.03 -0.24
C GLN A 43 3.30 -4.56 0.41
N GLY A 44 3.13 -4.76 1.71
CA GLY A 44 1.95 -4.28 2.43
C GLY A 44 1.81 -2.76 2.39
N VAL A 45 2.91 -2.03 2.57
CA VAL A 45 2.94 -0.56 2.47
C VAL A 45 2.61 -0.12 1.04
N GLU A 46 3.25 -0.71 0.04
CA GLU A 46 2.99 -0.43 -1.38
C GLU A 46 1.51 -0.61 -1.71
N HIS A 47 0.91 -1.75 -1.36
CA HIS A 47 -0.51 -1.99 -1.57
C HIS A 47 -1.41 -0.99 -0.83
N SER A 48 -1.09 -0.61 0.40
CA SER A 48 -1.90 0.34 1.18
C SER A 48 -1.84 1.77 0.62
N VAL A 49 -0.65 2.22 0.21
CA VAL A 49 -0.43 3.55 -0.35
C VAL A 49 -1.04 3.64 -1.74
N ILE A 50 -0.80 2.64 -2.59
CA ILE A 50 -1.41 2.57 -3.91
C ILE A 50 -2.93 2.51 -3.78
N PHE A 51 -3.50 1.67 -2.90
CA PHE A 51 -4.96 1.61 -2.76
C PHE A 51 -5.57 2.95 -2.31
N THR A 52 -4.90 3.68 -1.42
CA THR A 52 -5.37 5.00 -0.96
C THR A 52 -5.24 6.06 -2.05
N LEU A 53 -4.15 6.06 -2.82
CA LEU A 53 -3.93 7.04 -3.89
C LEU A 53 -4.76 6.73 -5.15
N PHE A 54 -4.96 5.46 -5.49
CA PHE A 54 -5.71 5.01 -6.67
C PHE A 54 -7.23 4.90 -6.43
N GLN A 55 -7.72 5.14 -5.21
CA GLN A 55 -9.15 5.47 -5.01
C GLN A 55 -9.53 6.73 -5.82
N LEU A 56 -8.58 7.65 -5.99
CA LEU A 56 -8.61 8.63 -7.04
C LEU A 56 -8.20 7.90 -8.32
N ASN A 57 -9.17 7.55 -9.17
CA ASN A 57 -8.91 6.82 -10.41
C ASN A 57 -7.65 7.39 -11.11
N PRO A 58 -6.64 6.57 -11.46
CA PRO A 58 -5.34 7.05 -11.95
C PRO A 58 -5.42 7.87 -13.25
N THR A 59 -6.56 7.88 -13.92
CA THR A 59 -6.82 8.71 -15.10
C THR A 59 -7.36 10.11 -14.76
N ASN A 60 -7.65 10.39 -13.49
CA ASN A 60 -8.21 11.67 -13.07
C ASN A 60 -7.09 12.65 -12.72
N ILE A 61 -7.14 13.83 -13.34
CA ILE A 61 -6.25 14.95 -13.04
C ILE A 61 -7.02 15.95 -12.19
N TYR A 62 -6.54 16.20 -10.97
CA TYR A 62 -7.09 17.22 -10.09
C TYR A 62 -6.36 18.54 -10.33
N VAL A 63 -7.12 19.56 -10.72
CA VAL A 63 -6.59 20.90 -10.92
C VAL A 63 -7.08 21.78 -9.78
N PHE A 64 -6.16 22.13 -8.88
CA PHE A 64 -6.41 23.06 -7.79
C PHE A 64 -5.94 24.44 -8.22
N ASN A 65 -6.77 25.46 -8.02
CA ASN A 65 -6.39 26.84 -8.26
C ASN A 65 -6.16 27.53 -6.91
N GLU A 66 -4.90 27.91 -6.64
CA GLU A 66 -4.52 28.57 -5.38
C GLU A 66 -4.90 30.05 -5.34
N ILE A 67 -5.22 30.67 -6.48
CA ILE A 67 -5.26 32.14 -6.63
C ILE A 67 -6.55 32.64 -7.29
N GLY A 68 -7.45 31.76 -7.73
CA GLY A 68 -8.66 32.21 -8.43
C GLY A 68 -9.72 31.15 -8.67
N TYR A 69 -10.91 31.64 -9.04
CA TYR A 69 -12.04 30.83 -9.46
C TYR A 69 -11.79 30.25 -10.86
N VAL A 70 -12.01 28.94 -11.04
CA VAL A 70 -12.03 28.31 -12.37
C VAL A 70 -13.36 28.64 -13.03
N SER A 71 -13.33 29.37 -14.14
CA SER A 71 -14.56 29.78 -14.81
C SER A 71 -15.21 28.61 -15.58
N PRO A 72 -16.53 28.65 -15.81
CA PRO A 72 -17.20 27.65 -16.66
C PRO A 72 -16.60 27.58 -18.08
N THR A 73 -16.03 28.69 -18.57
CA THR A 73 -15.35 28.74 -19.87
C THR A 73 -14.06 27.92 -19.85
N ASP A 74 -13.30 27.96 -18.75
CA ASP A 74 -12.09 27.16 -18.57
C ASP A 74 -12.42 25.67 -18.54
N VAL A 75 -13.50 25.29 -17.83
CA VAL A 75 -14.01 23.91 -17.80
C VAL A 75 -14.40 23.42 -19.20
N SER A 76 -15.08 24.28 -19.98
CA SER A 76 -15.47 23.98 -21.37
C SER A 76 -14.26 23.87 -22.31
N PHE A 77 -13.24 24.70 -22.11
CA PHE A 77 -11.99 24.59 -22.85
C PHE A 77 -11.27 23.28 -22.52
N MET A 78 -11.17 22.93 -21.24
CA MET A 78 -10.52 21.68 -20.80
C MET A 78 -11.25 20.44 -21.36
N SER A 79 -12.59 20.43 -21.42
CA SER A 79 -13.32 19.29 -21.99
C SER A 79 -13.12 19.12 -23.50
N SER A 80 -12.66 20.17 -24.20
CA SER A 80 -12.36 20.14 -25.64
C SER A 80 -10.96 19.60 -25.98
N LEU A 81 -10.09 19.39 -24.98
CA LEU A 81 -8.73 18.92 -25.21
C LEU A 81 -8.69 17.43 -25.58
N PRO A 82 -7.81 17.02 -26.51
CA PRO A 82 -7.67 15.63 -26.90
C PRO A 82 -7.14 14.79 -25.73
N GLY A 83 -7.77 13.63 -25.50
CA GLY A 83 -7.40 12.70 -24.42
C GLY A 83 -8.16 12.91 -23.11
N ILE A 84 -9.04 13.93 -23.03
CA ILE A 84 -9.92 14.15 -21.88
C ILE A 84 -11.30 13.54 -22.16
N TYR A 85 -11.76 12.64 -21.29
CA TYR A 85 -13.08 11.99 -21.41
C TYR A 85 -14.19 12.84 -20.80
N ALA A 86 -13.93 13.46 -19.65
CA ALA A 86 -14.89 14.32 -18.95
C ALA A 86 -14.16 15.29 -18.02
N VAL A 87 -14.76 16.46 -17.77
CA VAL A 87 -14.30 17.45 -16.79
C VAL A 87 -15.46 17.80 -15.88
N TYR A 88 -15.22 17.77 -14.56
CA TYR A 88 -16.23 18.08 -13.56
C TYR A 88 -15.73 19.24 -12.69
N PRO A 89 -16.45 20.37 -12.63
CA PRO A 89 -16.15 21.41 -11.65
C PRO A 89 -16.57 20.92 -10.27
N VAL A 90 -15.66 21.00 -9.31
CA VAL A 90 -15.94 20.71 -7.89
C VAL A 90 -15.95 22.03 -7.14
N ILE A 91 -17.06 22.33 -6.47
CA ILE A 91 -17.21 23.50 -5.62
C ILE A 91 -17.51 22.99 -4.22
N GLU A 92 -16.59 23.22 -3.28
CA GLU A 92 -16.77 22.89 -1.88
C GLU A 92 -17.37 24.08 -1.14
N ALA A 93 -18.59 23.93 -0.64
CA ALA A 93 -19.26 24.92 0.20
C ALA A 93 -19.67 24.25 1.51
N HIS A 94 -19.14 24.74 2.63
CA HIS A 94 -19.48 24.25 3.96
C HIS A 94 -20.77 24.93 4.43
N GLY A 95 -21.72 24.15 4.94
CA GLY A 95 -23.01 24.69 5.38
C GLY A 95 -23.76 23.73 6.29
N ILE A 96 -24.61 24.28 7.17
CA ILE A 96 -25.47 23.47 8.03
C ILE A 96 -26.81 23.30 7.33
N VAL A 97 -27.20 22.06 7.06
CA VAL A 97 -28.52 21.76 6.49
C VAL A 97 -29.47 21.44 7.63
N GLN A 98 -30.45 22.31 7.87
CA GLN A 98 -31.49 22.07 8.87
C GLN A 98 -32.66 21.32 8.23
N ILE A 99 -32.73 20.01 8.46
CA ILE A 99 -33.86 19.18 8.00
C ILE A 99 -34.75 18.89 9.21
N GLY A 100 -35.99 19.38 9.17
CA GLY A 100 -37.01 19.02 10.17
C GLY A 100 -36.69 19.41 11.62
N GLY A 101 -35.87 20.45 11.84
CA GLY A 101 -35.52 20.93 13.19
C GLY A 101 -34.31 20.25 13.83
N GLY A 102 -33.69 19.26 13.17
CA GLY A 102 -32.38 18.71 13.56
C GLY A 102 -31.25 19.37 12.79
N LEU A 103 -30.16 19.71 13.48
CA LEU A 103 -28.93 20.20 12.86
C LEU A 103 -28.08 18.99 12.44
N LEU A 104 -27.83 18.83 11.14
CA LEU A 104 -26.86 17.89 10.61
C LEU A 104 -25.71 18.69 9.97
N MET A 105 -24.49 18.36 10.38
CA MET A 105 -23.26 19.00 9.94
C MET A 105 -22.68 18.19 8.77
N PHE A 106 -22.40 18.87 7.65
CA PHE A 106 -21.78 18.30 6.44
C PHE A 106 -20.53 19.09 6.08
#